data_AF-A0A2V7X6E2-F1
#
_entry.id   AF-A0A2V7X6E2-F1
#
_cell.length_a   1.000
_cell.length_b   1.000
_cell.length_c   1.000
_cell.angle_alpha   90.00
_cell.angle_beta   90.00
_cell.angle_gamma   90.00
#
_symmetry.space_group_name_H-M   'P 1'
#
loop_
_entity.id
_entity.type
_entity.pdbx_description
1 polymer ?
#
loop_
_entity_poly.entity_id
_entity_poly.type
_entity_poly.pdbx_seq_one_letter_code
_entity_poly.pdbx_strand_id
1 'polypeptide(L)'
;MGLRPMAVPAVGMACVLVSILATGQQASPTPRPITVDDQFQIKTVDDPQISADGAWVAYTVETASLKTDKSHTQIWMEPSAGGEAVAMTVEDETSTHPRWSPDGKYLAFLSGRNEGKTQVYLLNRQGGEAQKITDTVQDVEDLSWSPDGKKMVLLLRDPKPEEIEEAKEKSKDDVGDGAEKRADSKKSKTPKPYVVDRYLFKVDEAGYLDHRRTHLYVFDIATRKMTQVT
;
A
#
# COMPACT_ATOMS: atom_id res chain seq x y z
N MET A 1 95.01 -11.91 6.20
CA MET A 1 93.70 -11.72 5.53
C MET A 1 93.21 -13.09 5.10
N GLY A 2 92.12 -13.69 5.54
CA GLY A 2 91.13 -13.45 6.58
C GLY A 2 90.23 -14.71 6.54
N LEU A 3 90.09 -15.41 7.67
CA LEU A 3 89.14 -16.52 7.86
C LEU A 3 87.72 -15.97 7.92
N ARG A 4 86.73 -16.65 7.30
CA ARG A 4 85.38 -16.91 7.85
C ARG A 4 84.52 -17.84 6.96
N PRO A 5 83.54 -18.58 7.53
CA PRO A 5 82.89 -19.77 6.94
C PRO A 5 81.36 -19.61 6.68
N MET A 6 80.73 -20.74 6.28
CA MET A 6 79.30 -21.14 6.34
C MET A 6 78.31 -20.67 5.26
N ALA A 7 77.57 -21.65 4.69
CA ALA A 7 76.10 -21.73 4.77
C ALA A 7 75.56 -23.07 4.22
N VAL A 8 74.68 -23.72 4.99
CA VAL A 8 73.81 -24.84 4.61
C VAL A 8 72.37 -24.31 4.57
N PRO A 9 71.50 -24.69 3.61
CA PRO A 9 70.05 -24.61 3.79
C PRO A 9 69.50 -26.06 3.91
N ALA A 10 69.01 -26.49 5.07
CA ALA A 10 67.66 -26.26 5.60
C ALA A 10 66.56 -26.93 4.75
N VAL A 11 66.22 -28.18 5.12
CA VAL A 11 65.05 -28.93 4.63
C VAL A 11 63.80 -28.33 5.27
N GLY A 12 62.92 -27.76 4.45
CA GLY A 12 61.60 -27.26 4.89
C GLY A 12 60.61 -28.41 5.01
N MET A 13 60.14 -28.66 6.23
CA MET A 13 59.03 -29.56 6.54
C MET A 13 57.71 -28.87 6.21
N ALA A 14 57.01 -29.33 5.16
CA ALA A 14 55.69 -28.85 4.79
C ALA A 14 54.62 -29.57 5.63
N CYS A 15 54.05 -28.87 6.62
CA CYS A 15 52.85 -29.32 7.33
C CYS A 15 51.62 -29.04 6.45
N VAL A 16 51.02 -30.11 5.90
CA VAL A 16 49.72 -30.06 5.25
C VAL A 16 48.64 -30.12 6.33
N LEU A 17 47.98 -28.99 6.60
CA LEU A 17 46.78 -28.92 7.44
C LEU A 17 45.58 -29.39 6.60
N VAL A 18 45.09 -30.59 6.88
CA VAL A 18 43.81 -31.09 6.35
C VAL A 18 42.69 -30.53 7.23
N SER A 19 41.98 -29.53 6.73
CA SER A 19 40.76 -29.01 7.37
C SER A 19 39.59 -29.94 7.08
N ILE A 20 39.17 -30.71 8.09
CA ILE A 20 37.94 -31.50 8.03
C ILE A 20 36.76 -30.53 8.19
N LEU A 21 36.04 -30.27 7.08
CA LEU A 21 34.75 -29.59 7.11
C LEU A 21 33.71 -30.56 7.70
N ALA A 22 33.44 -30.42 8.99
CA ALA A 22 32.31 -31.08 9.63
C ALA A 22 31.02 -30.41 9.10
N THR A 23 30.33 -31.09 8.18
CA THR A 23 28.96 -30.73 7.80
C THR A 23 28.05 -30.98 8.99
N GLY A 24 27.78 -29.95 9.77
CA GLY A 24 26.78 -29.99 10.84
C GLY A 24 25.40 -30.17 10.22
N GLN A 25 24.80 -31.33 10.41
CA GLN A 25 23.42 -31.59 10.06
C GLN A 25 22.53 -30.71 10.95
N GLN A 26 21.97 -29.63 10.42
CA GLN A 26 20.98 -28.85 11.16
C GLN A 26 19.75 -29.73 11.37
N ALA A 27 19.46 -30.04 12.64
CA ALA A 27 18.24 -30.73 13.01
C ALA A 27 17.04 -29.87 12.58
N SER A 28 16.15 -30.41 11.75
CA SER A 28 14.91 -29.73 11.41
C SER A 28 14.08 -29.55 12.69
N PRO A 29 13.50 -28.36 12.92
CA PRO A 29 12.71 -28.11 14.11
C PRO A 29 11.52 -29.08 14.17
N THR A 30 11.28 -29.65 15.35
CA THR A 30 10.12 -30.51 15.60
C THR A 30 8.84 -29.69 15.35
N PRO A 31 7.88 -30.19 14.56
CA PRO A 31 6.61 -29.49 14.35
C PRO A 31 5.93 -29.19 15.69
N ARG A 32 5.45 -27.96 15.85
CA ARG A 32 4.64 -27.54 17.01
C ARG A 32 3.20 -27.25 16.58
N PRO A 33 2.21 -27.31 17.50
CA PRO A 33 0.85 -26.85 17.23
C PRO A 33 0.83 -25.37 16.82
N ILE A 34 -0.14 -25.02 15.97
CA ILE A 34 -0.48 -23.63 15.65
C ILE A 34 -0.98 -22.94 16.92
N THR A 35 -0.47 -21.76 17.21
CA THR A 35 -0.91 -20.88 18.30
C THR A 35 -1.62 -19.65 17.75
N VAL A 36 -2.20 -18.84 18.64
CA VAL A 36 -2.82 -17.56 18.24
C VAL A 36 -1.79 -16.61 17.63
N ASP A 37 -0.54 -16.63 18.10
CA ASP A 37 0.53 -15.78 17.57
C ASP A 37 0.83 -16.07 16.09
N ASP A 38 0.65 -17.32 15.65
CA ASP A 38 0.85 -17.70 14.26
C ASP A 38 -0.14 -17.02 13.32
N GLN A 39 -1.36 -16.72 13.80
CA GLN A 39 -2.35 -16.00 13.02
C GLN A 39 -1.84 -14.64 12.55
N PHE A 40 -1.08 -13.93 13.39
CA PHE A 40 -0.51 -12.63 13.07
C PHE A 40 0.74 -12.71 12.17
N GLN A 41 1.27 -13.93 11.94
CA GLN A 41 2.34 -14.17 10.98
C GLN A 41 1.80 -14.54 9.58
N ILE A 42 0.50 -14.85 9.48
CA ILE A 42 -0.14 -15.13 8.19
C ILE A 42 -0.30 -13.80 7.45
N LYS A 43 0.22 -13.78 6.23
CA LYS A 43 0.03 -12.69 5.29
C LYS A 43 -1.03 -13.08 4.28
N THR A 44 -2.02 -12.22 4.06
CA THR A 44 -3.05 -12.43 3.04
C THR A 44 -2.59 -11.76 1.76
N VAL A 45 -2.64 -12.49 0.65
CA VAL A 45 -2.28 -11.99 -0.69
C VAL A 45 -3.53 -11.89 -1.54
N ASP A 46 -3.75 -10.75 -2.20
CA ASP A 46 -4.94 -10.52 -3.02
C ASP A 46 -4.65 -9.59 -4.22
N ASP A 47 -5.68 -9.35 -5.05
CA ASP A 47 -5.70 -8.45 -6.21
C ASP A 47 -4.44 -8.51 -7.11
N PRO A 48 -4.10 -9.68 -7.68
CA PRO A 48 -2.94 -9.82 -8.56
C PRO A 48 -3.18 -9.17 -9.93
N GLN A 49 -2.22 -8.38 -10.39
CA GLN A 49 -2.30 -7.54 -11.58
C GLN A 49 -1.04 -7.69 -12.42
N ILE A 50 -1.20 -8.27 -13.61
CA ILE A 50 -0.10 -8.50 -14.55
C ILE A 50 0.15 -7.22 -15.38
N SER A 51 1.41 -6.85 -15.56
CA SER A 51 1.80 -5.72 -16.41
C SER A 51 1.45 -5.98 -17.88
N ALA A 52 1.28 -4.92 -18.68
CA ALA A 52 0.89 -5.05 -20.09
C ALA A 52 1.88 -5.88 -20.95
N ASP A 53 3.16 -5.88 -20.58
CA ASP A 53 4.21 -6.70 -21.21
C ASP A 53 4.30 -8.13 -20.65
N GLY A 54 3.52 -8.47 -19.62
CA GLY A 54 3.51 -9.77 -18.96
C GLY A 54 4.73 -10.06 -18.09
N ALA A 55 5.62 -9.09 -17.87
CA ALA A 55 6.89 -9.31 -17.17
C ALA A 55 6.78 -9.16 -15.65
N TRP A 56 5.74 -8.50 -15.13
CA TRP A 56 5.59 -8.18 -13.72
C TRP A 56 4.19 -8.51 -13.21
N VAL A 57 4.11 -8.91 -11.94
CA VAL A 57 2.87 -9.01 -11.19
C VAL A 57 2.93 -8.03 -10.03
N ALA A 58 1.96 -7.13 -9.93
CA ALA A 58 1.70 -6.33 -8.73
C ALA A 58 0.55 -6.96 -7.96
N TYR A 59 0.60 -6.97 -6.63
CA TYR A 59 -0.42 -7.59 -5.79
C TYR A 59 -0.44 -6.93 -4.41
N THR A 60 -1.50 -7.15 -3.64
CA THR A 60 -1.58 -6.66 -2.27
C THR A 60 -1.13 -7.72 -1.27
N VAL A 61 -0.52 -7.28 -0.18
CA VAL A 61 -0.14 -8.11 0.97
C VAL A 61 -0.65 -7.43 2.23
N GLU A 62 -1.62 -8.06 2.89
CA GLU A 62 -2.13 -7.62 4.19
C GLU A 62 -1.36 -8.32 5.31
N THR A 63 -0.96 -7.53 6.32
CA THR A 63 -0.31 -8.02 7.54
C THR A 63 -1.05 -7.47 8.76
N ALA A 64 -1.37 -8.35 9.71
CA ALA A 64 -2.02 -7.99 10.97
C ALA A 64 -0.98 -7.72 12.07
N SER A 65 -1.19 -6.65 12.84
CA SER A 65 -0.32 -6.23 13.93
C SER A 65 -1.00 -6.44 15.28
N LEU A 66 -0.55 -7.45 16.03
CA LEU A 66 -1.05 -7.73 17.39
C LEU A 66 -0.87 -6.54 18.34
N LYS A 67 0.21 -5.76 18.17
CA LYS A 67 0.52 -4.62 19.06
C LYS A 67 -0.46 -3.46 18.89
N THR A 68 -0.89 -3.21 17.66
CA THR A 68 -1.75 -2.06 17.34
C THR A 68 -3.21 -2.43 17.15
N ASP A 69 -3.52 -3.72 17.08
CA ASP A 69 -4.84 -4.26 16.73
C ASP A 69 -5.35 -3.69 15.40
N LYS A 70 -4.44 -3.61 14.42
CA LYS A 70 -4.69 -3.10 13.07
C LYS A 70 -4.09 -4.02 12.02
N SER A 71 -4.69 -4.01 10.84
CA SER A 71 -4.09 -4.55 9.62
C SER A 71 -3.61 -3.42 8.73
N HIS A 72 -2.52 -3.68 8.01
CA HIS A 72 -2.02 -2.78 6.96
C HIS A 72 -1.84 -3.58 5.67
N THR A 73 -2.13 -2.94 4.55
CA THR A 73 -1.99 -3.54 3.23
C THR A 73 -0.93 -2.79 2.45
N GLN A 74 0.08 -3.53 1.97
CA GLN A 74 1.10 -3.00 1.08
C GLN A 74 0.91 -3.55 -0.33
N ILE A 75 1.36 -2.77 -1.31
CA ILE A 75 1.49 -3.25 -2.68
C ILE A 75 2.89 -3.80 -2.87
N TRP A 76 2.98 -5.03 -3.35
CA TRP A 76 4.22 -5.70 -3.71
C TRP A 76 4.27 -5.91 -5.21
N MET A 77 5.48 -6.06 -5.74
CA MET A 77 5.72 -6.33 -7.14
C MET A 77 6.82 -7.38 -7.30
N GLU A 78 6.62 -8.35 -8.19
CA GLU A 78 7.62 -9.37 -8.50
C GLU A 78 7.67 -9.67 -10.02
N PRO A 79 8.79 -10.22 -10.53
CA PRO A 79 8.85 -10.71 -11.90
C PRO A 79 7.90 -11.89 -12.12
N SER A 80 7.13 -11.90 -13.20
CA SER A 80 6.19 -12.99 -13.51
C SER A 80 6.88 -14.34 -13.76
N ALA A 81 8.17 -14.33 -14.10
CA ALA A 81 8.99 -15.54 -14.23
C ALA A 81 9.47 -16.10 -12.88
N GLY A 82 9.12 -15.44 -11.77
CA GLY A 82 9.68 -15.67 -10.44
C GLY A 82 10.94 -14.84 -10.20
N GLY A 83 11.17 -14.49 -8.93
CA GLY A 83 12.30 -13.67 -8.52
C GLY A 83 12.10 -13.08 -7.13
N GLU A 84 12.87 -12.06 -6.82
CA GLU A 84 12.71 -11.31 -5.57
C GLU A 84 11.52 -10.34 -5.69
N ALA A 85 10.60 -10.43 -4.73
CA ALA A 85 9.50 -9.50 -4.61
C ALA A 85 9.94 -8.22 -3.88
N VAL A 86 9.47 -7.07 -4.37
CA VAL A 86 9.80 -5.75 -3.83
C VAL A 86 8.53 -5.08 -3.31
N ALA A 87 8.57 -4.58 -2.08
CA ALA A 87 7.52 -3.73 -1.55
C ALA A 87 7.54 -2.36 -2.26
N MET A 88 6.42 -2.00 -2.88
CA MET A 88 6.27 -0.76 -3.63
C MET A 88 5.73 0.39 -2.76
N THR A 89 5.03 0.06 -1.67
CA THR A 89 4.47 1.04 -0.72
C THR A 89 4.97 0.79 0.70
N VAL A 90 4.94 1.83 1.53
CA VAL A 90 5.36 1.76 2.93
C VAL A 90 4.36 0.98 3.79
N GLU A 91 4.84 0.38 4.88
CA GLU A 91 4.06 -0.52 5.76
C GLU A 91 3.02 0.23 6.61
N ASP A 92 3.35 1.45 7.04
CA ASP A 92 2.48 2.23 7.93
C ASP A 92 1.24 2.82 7.23
N GLU A 93 1.16 2.71 5.90
CA GLU A 93 0.05 3.25 5.10
C GLU A 93 -0.64 2.15 4.29
N THR A 94 -1.96 2.04 4.44
CA THR A 94 -2.74 1.10 3.63
C THR A 94 -2.81 1.57 2.18
N SER A 95 -2.38 0.70 1.27
CA SER A 95 -2.39 0.88 -0.18
C SER A 95 -3.05 -0.32 -0.85
N THR A 96 -4.06 -0.08 -1.68
CA THR A 96 -4.92 -1.12 -2.27
C THR A 96 -5.22 -0.83 -3.75
N HIS A 97 -5.87 -1.78 -4.44
CA HIS A 97 -6.31 -1.62 -5.83
C HIS A 97 -5.18 -1.20 -6.80
N PRO A 98 -4.04 -1.92 -6.85
CA PRO A 98 -2.99 -1.63 -7.81
C PRO A 98 -3.53 -1.73 -9.25
N ARG A 99 -3.24 -0.77 -10.12
CA ARG A 99 -3.59 -0.81 -11.55
C ARG A 99 -2.44 -0.29 -12.39
N TRP A 100 -1.92 -1.15 -13.26
CA TRP A 100 -0.89 -0.76 -14.21
C TRP A 100 -1.41 0.30 -15.18
N SER A 101 -0.63 1.36 -15.36
CA SER A 101 -0.78 2.23 -16.52
C SER A 101 -0.62 1.42 -17.82
N PRO A 102 -1.33 1.76 -18.91
CA PRO A 102 -1.22 1.02 -20.17
C PRO A 102 0.19 0.99 -20.77
N ASP A 103 1.04 1.98 -20.44
CA ASP A 103 2.44 2.03 -20.87
C ASP A 103 3.42 1.28 -19.93
N GLY A 104 2.92 0.70 -18.83
CA GLY A 104 3.67 -0.08 -17.86
C GLY A 104 4.67 0.71 -17.02
N LYS A 105 4.66 2.05 -17.07
CA LYS A 105 5.63 2.89 -16.34
C LYS A 105 5.18 3.25 -14.94
N TYR A 106 3.88 3.31 -14.73
CA TYR A 106 3.26 3.71 -13.46
C TYR A 106 2.32 2.65 -12.93
N LEU A 107 2.23 2.60 -11.60
CA LEU A 107 1.22 1.88 -10.84
C LEU A 107 0.31 2.92 -10.19
N ALA A 108 -0.97 2.90 -10.56
CA ALA A 108 -2.01 3.63 -9.85
C ALA A 108 -2.52 2.78 -8.68
N PHE A 109 -2.89 3.41 -7.58
CA PHE A 109 -3.46 2.71 -6.42
C PHE A 109 -4.27 3.65 -5.53
N LEU A 110 -5.04 3.06 -4.62
CA LEU A 110 -5.85 3.75 -3.64
C LEU A 110 -5.17 3.76 -2.27
N SER A 111 -5.08 4.93 -1.64
CA SER A 111 -4.54 5.05 -0.29
C SER A 111 -5.17 6.21 0.48
N GLY A 112 -5.46 5.98 1.76
CA GLY A 112 -5.92 6.97 2.73
C GLY A 112 -4.78 7.39 3.66
N ARG A 113 -3.75 8.05 3.12
CA ARG A 113 -2.56 8.45 3.88
C ARG A 113 -2.91 9.46 4.98
N ASN A 114 -2.18 9.40 6.11
CA ASN A 114 -2.35 10.31 7.26
C ASN A 114 -3.81 10.43 7.77
N GLU A 115 -4.53 9.30 7.83
CA GLU A 115 -5.95 9.26 8.23
C GLU A 115 -6.87 10.13 7.35
N GLY A 116 -6.43 10.40 6.12
CA GLY A 116 -7.17 11.15 5.13
C GLY A 116 -8.17 10.30 4.35
N LYS A 117 -8.87 10.97 3.43
CA LYS A 117 -9.72 10.31 2.44
C LYS A 117 -8.88 9.41 1.53
N THR A 118 -9.45 8.28 1.11
CA THR A 118 -8.84 7.40 0.12
C THR A 118 -8.81 8.11 -1.22
N GLN A 119 -7.60 8.35 -1.73
CA GLN A 119 -7.36 9.03 -3.00
C GLN A 119 -6.52 8.16 -3.93
N VAL A 120 -6.50 8.53 -5.21
CA VAL A 120 -5.64 7.89 -6.21
C VAL A 120 -4.23 8.44 -6.12
N TYR A 121 -3.27 7.54 -6.05
CA TYR A 121 -1.84 7.81 -6.09
C TYR A 121 -1.21 7.17 -7.33
N LEU A 122 -0.19 7.82 -7.88
CA LEU A 122 0.66 7.26 -8.94
C LEU A 122 2.07 7.04 -8.40
N LEU A 123 2.59 5.84 -8.62
CA LEU A 123 3.97 5.48 -8.31
C LEU A 123 4.69 5.02 -9.59
N ASN A 124 5.91 5.50 -9.80
CA ASN A 124 6.75 4.99 -10.88
C ASN A 124 7.16 3.54 -10.57
N ARG A 125 7.06 2.64 -11.55
CA ARG A 125 7.44 1.22 -11.42
C ARG A 125 8.88 1.02 -10.95
N GLN A 126 9.78 1.96 -11.27
CA GLN A 126 11.18 1.92 -10.84
C GLN A 126 11.37 2.37 -9.37
N GLY A 127 10.28 2.71 -8.67
CA GLY A 127 10.29 3.23 -7.31
C GLY A 127 10.25 4.75 -7.24
N GLY A 128 10.46 5.29 -6.04
CA GLY A 128 10.36 6.71 -5.73
C GLY A 128 9.13 7.03 -4.88
N GLU A 129 8.84 8.33 -4.72
CA GLU A 129 7.69 8.79 -3.94
C GLU A 129 6.40 8.75 -4.77
N ALA A 130 5.33 8.23 -4.19
CA ALA A 130 4.03 8.21 -4.83
C ALA A 130 3.38 9.60 -4.82
N GLN A 131 2.79 10.00 -5.93
CA GLN A 131 2.14 11.30 -6.09
C GLN A 131 0.63 11.18 -5.99
N LYS A 132 0.00 11.95 -5.10
CA LYS A 132 -1.45 12.09 -5.03
C LYS A 132 -1.97 12.81 -6.27
N ILE A 133 -2.87 12.20 -7.03
CA ILE A 133 -3.43 12.79 -8.27
C ILE A 133 -4.89 13.21 -8.15
N THR A 134 -5.63 12.69 -7.16
CA THR A 134 -7.00 13.15 -6.85
C THR A 134 -7.07 13.84 -5.49
N ASP A 135 -8.04 14.74 -5.34
CA ASP A 135 -8.32 15.41 -4.07
C ASP A 135 -9.82 15.70 -3.95
N THR A 136 -10.59 14.64 -3.76
CA THR A 136 -12.05 14.70 -3.67
C THR A 136 -12.52 14.77 -2.23
N VAL A 137 -13.70 15.36 -2.02
CA VAL A 137 -14.37 15.36 -0.71
C VAL A 137 -14.69 13.93 -0.26
N GLN A 138 -15.00 13.07 -1.24
CA GLN A 138 -15.36 11.67 -1.04
C GLN A 138 -14.14 10.76 -1.19
N ASP A 139 -14.25 9.57 -0.65
CA ASP A 139 -13.34 8.47 -0.92
C ASP A 139 -13.51 7.98 -2.37
N VAL A 140 -12.38 7.66 -3.01
CA VAL A 140 -12.37 6.89 -4.26
C VAL A 140 -12.43 5.41 -3.89
N GLU A 141 -13.44 4.70 -4.40
CA GLU A 141 -13.73 3.30 -4.07
C GLU A 141 -13.05 2.32 -5.04
N ASP A 142 -12.91 2.69 -6.31
CA ASP A 142 -12.24 1.87 -7.34
C ASP A 142 -11.75 2.76 -8.50
N LEU A 143 -10.84 2.24 -9.32
CA LEU A 143 -10.31 2.93 -10.49
C LEU A 143 -9.98 1.97 -11.65
N SER A 144 -10.08 2.49 -12.88
CA SER A 144 -9.56 1.80 -14.06
C SER A 144 -9.03 2.77 -15.11
N TRP A 145 -7.94 2.40 -15.77
CA TRP A 145 -7.31 3.20 -16.80
C TRP A 145 -8.08 3.15 -18.13
N SER A 146 -8.12 4.28 -18.80
CA SER A 146 -8.41 4.30 -20.24
C SER A 146 -7.26 3.63 -21.01
N PRO A 147 -7.52 2.96 -22.16
CA PRO A 147 -6.48 2.28 -22.93
C PRO A 147 -5.36 3.20 -23.44
N ASP A 148 -5.63 4.49 -23.62
CA ASP A 148 -4.64 5.47 -24.07
C ASP A 148 -3.83 6.09 -22.91
N GLY A 149 -4.14 5.72 -21.66
CA GLY A 149 -3.44 6.18 -20.46
C GLY A 149 -3.67 7.64 -20.11
N LYS A 150 -4.61 8.35 -20.77
CA LYS A 150 -4.82 9.79 -20.52
C LYS A 150 -5.89 10.05 -19.47
N LYS A 151 -6.77 9.08 -19.27
CA LYS A 151 -7.92 9.17 -18.37
C LYS A 151 -8.03 7.95 -17.47
N MET A 152 -8.79 8.11 -16.39
CA MET A 152 -9.28 7.04 -15.54
C MET A 152 -10.79 7.14 -15.40
N VAL A 153 -11.46 6.01 -15.25
CA VAL A 153 -12.79 5.97 -14.63
C VAL A 153 -12.59 5.69 -13.15
N LEU A 154 -13.30 6.43 -12.31
CA LEU A 154 -13.28 6.32 -10.86
C LEU A 154 -14.68 6.05 -10.34
N LEU A 155 -14.76 5.27 -9.28
CA LEU A 155 -16.01 4.98 -8.56
C LEU A 155 -16.04 5.78 -7.27
N LEU A 156 -16.98 6.71 -7.12
CA LEU A 156 -17.13 7.53 -5.92
C LEU A 156 -18.57 7.52 -5.43
N ARG A 157 -18.75 7.41 -4.11
CA ARG A 157 -20.05 7.56 -3.47
C ARG A 157 -20.34 9.02 -3.12
N ASP A 158 -21.60 9.42 -3.11
CA ASP A 158 -22.00 10.76 -2.69
C ASP A 158 -21.45 11.07 -1.27
N PRO A 159 -20.99 12.32 -1.03
CA PRO A 159 -20.47 12.69 0.27
C PRO A 159 -21.61 12.76 1.28
N LYS A 160 -21.29 12.51 2.55
CA LYS A 160 -22.19 12.86 3.64
C LYS A 160 -22.24 14.39 3.80
N PRO A 161 -23.36 14.96 4.29
CA PRO A 161 -23.44 16.39 4.58
C PRO A 161 -22.31 16.87 5.49
N GLU A 162 -21.89 16.06 6.46
CA GLU A 162 -20.77 16.35 7.37
C GLU A 162 -19.45 16.51 6.61
N GLU A 163 -19.17 15.66 5.63
CA GLU A 163 -17.93 15.72 4.83
C GLU A 163 -17.89 16.98 3.95
N ILE A 164 -19.05 17.41 3.45
CA ILE A 164 -19.18 18.68 2.71
C ILE A 164 -18.92 19.88 3.62
N GLU A 165 -19.45 19.86 4.85
CA GLU A 165 -19.20 20.90 5.85
C GLU A 165 -17.70 20.99 6.19
N GLU A 166 -17.06 19.85 6.49
CA GLU A 166 -15.63 19.75 6.81
C GLU A 166 -14.75 20.24 5.65
N ALA A 167 -15.05 19.86 4.41
CA ALA A 167 -14.31 20.32 3.24
C ALA A 167 -14.41 21.85 3.06
N LYS A 168 -15.59 22.43 3.31
CA LYS A 168 -15.79 23.89 3.27
C LYS A 168 -15.02 24.61 4.37
N GLU A 169 -14.96 24.04 5.58
CA GLU A 169 -14.18 24.59 6.69
C GLU A 169 -12.68 24.60 6.33
N LYS A 170 -12.12 23.46 5.89
CA LYS A 170 -10.71 23.37 5.45
C LYS A 170 -10.35 24.36 4.33
N SER A 171 -11.24 24.56 3.35
CA SER A 171 -10.99 25.51 2.25
C SER A 171 -10.91 26.98 2.68
N LYS A 172 -11.47 27.34 3.84
CA LYS A 172 -11.40 28.70 4.38
C LYS A 172 -10.09 28.95 5.12
N ASP A 173 -9.54 27.92 5.74
CA ASP A 173 -8.30 28.02 6.52
C ASP A 173 -7.06 28.16 5.60
N ASP A 174 -7.06 27.55 4.41
CA ASP A 174 -5.96 27.68 3.43
C ASP A 174 -5.81 29.09 2.81
N VAL A 175 -6.77 30.00 3.02
CA VAL A 175 -6.72 31.40 2.55
C VAL A 175 -6.32 32.37 3.68
N GLY A 176 -6.18 31.88 4.92
CA GLY A 176 -5.82 32.69 6.08
C GLY A 176 -4.34 32.53 6.45
N ASP A 177 -3.55 33.57 6.21
CA ASP A 177 -2.16 33.67 6.67
C ASP A 177 -2.08 33.51 8.21
N GLY A 178 -1.32 32.51 8.66
CA GLY A 178 -0.81 32.25 10.01
C GLY A 178 -1.70 32.56 11.23
N ALA A 179 -2.17 31.51 11.92
CA ALA A 179 -2.06 31.39 13.38
C ALA A 179 -2.67 30.07 13.88
N GLU A 180 -1.92 29.39 14.74
CA GLU A 180 -2.34 28.28 15.57
C GLU A 180 -3.72 28.51 16.21
N LYS A 181 -4.74 27.77 15.76
CA LYS A 181 -5.88 27.40 16.60
C LYS A 181 -6.30 25.97 16.28
N ARG A 182 -5.70 25.00 16.98
CA ARG A 182 -6.37 23.73 17.25
C ARG A 182 -7.56 24.05 18.16
N ALA A 183 -8.70 24.34 17.54
CA ALA A 183 -9.93 24.58 18.27
C ALA A 183 -10.70 23.26 18.36
N ASP A 184 -10.76 22.74 19.58
CA ASP A 184 -11.72 21.75 20.05
C ASP A 184 -13.16 22.18 19.72
N SER A 185 -13.64 21.92 18.51
CA SER A 185 -15.06 21.89 18.24
C SER A 185 -15.55 20.45 18.29
N LYS A 186 -15.61 19.89 19.52
CA LYS A 186 -16.48 18.74 19.79
C LYS A 186 -17.93 19.20 19.57
N LYS A 187 -18.41 19.18 18.33
CA LYS A 187 -19.83 19.21 18.02
C LYS A 187 -20.40 17.93 18.62
N SER A 188 -20.94 18.02 19.84
CA SER A 188 -21.81 16.98 20.40
C SER A 188 -23.08 16.96 19.56
N LYS A 189 -23.05 16.22 18.45
CA LYS A 189 -24.24 15.91 17.66
C LYS A 189 -24.79 14.62 18.24
N THR A 190 -25.82 14.72 19.07
CA THR A 190 -26.72 13.58 19.29
C THR A 190 -27.03 12.99 17.90
N PRO A 191 -26.74 11.70 17.65
CA PRO A 191 -26.99 11.11 16.35
C PRO A 191 -28.46 11.32 15.98
N LYS A 192 -28.70 11.81 14.76
CA LYS A 192 -30.08 11.92 14.27
C LYS A 192 -30.70 10.51 14.25
N PRO A 193 -32.01 10.38 14.52
CA PRO A 193 -32.68 9.09 14.41
C PRO A 193 -32.53 8.55 12.99
N TYR A 194 -32.39 7.23 12.86
CA TYR A 194 -32.44 6.57 11.56
C TYR A 194 -33.84 6.73 10.97
N VAL A 195 -33.92 7.37 9.82
CA VAL A 195 -35.15 7.44 9.03
C VAL A 195 -35.07 6.36 7.97
N VAL A 196 -35.95 5.37 8.06
CA VAL A 196 -36.01 4.23 7.15
C VAL A 196 -37.31 4.29 6.36
N ASP A 197 -37.18 4.53 5.07
CA ASP A 197 -38.29 4.63 4.10
C ASP A 197 -38.14 3.65 2.91
N ARG A 198 -37.15 2.75 2.99
CA ARG A 198 -36.84 1.69 2.02
C ARG A 198 -37.04 0.30 2.61
N TYR A 199 -37.52 -0.64 1.79
CA TYR A 199 -37.77 -2.03 2.23
C TYR A 199 -36.50 -2.78 2.65
N LEU A 200 -35.45 -2.74 1.83
CA LEU A 200 -34.14 -3.25 2.21
C LEU A 200 -33.40 -2.12 2.93
N PHE A 201 -33.41 -2.11 4.25
CA PHE A 201 -32.89 -0.99 5.06
C PHE A 201 -31.57 -1.29 5.78
N LYS A 202 -31.15 -2.55 5.79
CA LYS A 202 -29.90 -2.99 6.42
C LYS A 202 -29.31 -4.14 5.62
N VAL A 203 -27.98 -4.14 5.47
CA VAL A 203 -27.21 -5.26 4.92
C VAL A 203 -26.13 -5.63 5.92
N ASP A 204 -25.76 -6.91 5.94
CA ASP A 204 -24.65 -7.37 6.77
C ASP A 204 -23.35 -6.65 6.38
N GLU A 205 -22.46 -6.44 7.36
CA GLU A 205 -21.22 -5.65 7.27
C GLU A 205 -21.39 -4.15 6.96
N ALA A 206 -22.31 -3.75 6.09
CA ALA A 206 -22.57 -2.36 5.71
C ALA A 206 -23.47 -1.60 6.71
N GLY A 207 -24.31 -2.31 7.46
CA GLY A 207 -25.24 -1.70 8.41
C GLY A 207 -26.45 -1.05 7.73
N TYR A 208 -26.94 0.05 8.30
CA TYR A 208 -28.13 0.75 7.80
C TYR A 208 -27.84 1.44 6.47
N LEU A 209 -28.67 1.17 5.48
CA LEU A 209 -28.51 1.76 4.16
C LEU A 209 -29.05 3.20 4.13
N ASP A 210 -28.30 4.08 3.48
CA ASP A 210 -28.70 5.45 3.20
C ASP A 210 -29.17 5.61 1.74
N HIS A 211 -29.39 6.86 1.32
CA HIS A 211 -29.79 7.23 -0.04
C HIS A 211 -28.63 7.64 -0.94
N ARG A 212 -27.40 7.60 -0.43
CA ARG A 212 -26.22 8.02 -1.18
C ARG A 212 -25.95 7.02 -2.28
N ARG A 213 -25.70 7.51 -3.48
CA ARG A 213 -25.44 6.69 -4.65
C ARG A 213 -23.95 6.67 -4.94
N THR A 214 -23.52 5.60 -5.59
CA THR A 214 -22.19 5.50 -6.15
C THR A 214 -22.27 5.81 -7.63
N HIS A 215 -21.37 6.67 -8.11
CA HIS A 215 -21.37 7.16 -9.48
C HIS A 215 -20.02 6.94 -10.14
N LEU A 216 -20.05 6.88 -11.47
CA LEU A 216 -18.84 6.85 -12.28
C LEU A 216 -18.39 8.27 -12.60
N TYR A 217 -17.10 8.52 -12.42
CA TYR A 217 -16.45 9.76 -12.78
C TYR A 217 -15.33 9.48 -13.79
N VAL A 218 -15.23 10.29 -14.83
CA VAL A 218 -14.07 10.31 -15.72
C VAL A 218 -13.11 11.38 -15.22
N PHE A 219 -11.89 10.95 -14.90
CA PHE A 219 -10.79 11.81 -14.47
C PHE A 219 -9.75 11.93 -15.59
N ASP A 220 -9.44 13.16 -15.99
CA ASP A 220 -8.38 13.47 -16.95
C ASP A 220 -7.07 13.77 -16.21
N ILE A 221 -6.02 13.01 -16.51
CA ILE A 221 -4.78 13.02 -15.72
C ILE A 221 -3.99 14.31 -15.93
N ALA A 222 -3.95 14.80 -17.17
CA ALA A 222 -3.15 15.98 -17.52
C ALA A 222 -3.76 17.26 -16.94
N THR A 223 -5.08 17.38 -17.01
CA THR A 223 -5.81 18.57 -16.55
C THR A 223 -6.28 18.47 -15.10
N ARG A 224 -6.22 17.27 -14.51
CA ARG A 224 -6.83 16.92 -13.21
C ARG A 224 -8.32 17.22 -13.13
N LYS A 225 -8.99 17.30 -14.27
CA LYS A 225 -10.43 17.57 -14.35
C LYS A 225 -11.20 16.28 -14.13
N MET A 226 -12.22 16.34 -13.28
CA MET A 226 -13.16 15.25 -13.07
C MET A 226 -14.54 15.59 -13.64
N THR A 227 -15.24 14.61 -14.21
CA THR A 227 -16.59 14.77 -14.75
C THR A 227 -17.43 13.54 -14.41
N GLN A 228 -18.53 13.75 -13.70
CA GLN A 228 -19.50 12.69 -13.40
C GLN A 228 -20.22 12.25 -14.69
N VAL A 229 -20.38 10.94 -14.86
CA VAL A 229 -21.00 10.34 -16.07
C VAL A 229 -22.40 9.80 -15.80
N THR A 230 -22.68 9.37 -14.57
CA THR A 230 -23.96 8.75 -14.16
C THR A 230 -24.70 9.59 -13.14
#